data_AF-A0A932WZK8-F1
#
_entry.id   AF-A0A932WZK8-F1
#
_cell.length_a   1.000
_cell.length_b   1.000
_cell.length_c   1.000
_cell.angle_alpha   90.00
_cell.angle_beta   90.00
_cell.angle_gamma   90.00
#
_symmetry.space_group_name_H-M   'P 1'
#
loop_
_entity.id
_entity.type
_entity.pdbx_description
1 polymer ?
#
loop_
_entity_poly.entity_id
_entity_poly.type
_entity_poly.pdbx_seq_one_letter_code
_entity_poly.pdbx_strand_id
1 'polypeptide(L)'
;MTPHTTSHDTWMLPAAEWQALRQAARELDLVYAGYYRLRPTSIAVYCGPHSHPEGWDLPFTDGSPDLPRQYVGEFEAEPGPGDEQVTVRLLVANWAAVQAVKAAYDQGRYRGRFQEFVRDQEIALRGRPEDRVWLREQLRRLRQHVQGALLID
;
A
#
# COMPACT_ATOMS: atom_id res chain seq x y z
N MET A 1 10.83 19.09 -20.15
CA MET A 1 10.29 18.41 -18.96
C MET A 1 10.67 16.96 -19.04
N THR A 2 11.71 16.56 -18.33
CA THR A 2 12.07 15.16 -18.12
C THR A 2 11.01 14.55 -17.20
N PRO A 3 10.43 13.38 -17.52
CA PRO A 3 9.52 12.72 -16.59
C PRO A 3 10.32 12.44 -15.31
N HIS A 4 9.85 12.96 -14.18
CA HIS A 4 10.40 12.62 -12.89
C HIS A 4 10.29 11.10 -12.75
N THR A 5 11.43 10.41 -12.84
CA THR A 5 11.53 8.99 -12.52
C THR A 5 11.28 8.88 -11.03
N THR A 6 10.01 8.75 -10.65
CA THR A 6 9.64 8.25 -9.34
C THR A 6 10.42 6.95 -9.17
N SER A 7 11.29 6.87 -8.17
CA SER A 7 11.93 5.61 -7.81
C SER A 7 10.80 4.65 -7.46
N HIS A 8 10.45 3.80 -8.42
CA HIS A 8 9.51 2.71 -8.19
C HIS A 8 10.35 1.61 -7.58
N ASP A 9 10.06 1.26 -6.32
CA ASP A 9 10.63 0.05 -5.77
C ASP A 9 10.12 -1.10 -6.63
N THR A 10 11.04 -1.63 -7.42
CA THR A 10 10.77 -2.63 -8.45
C THR A 10 11.64 -3.82 -8.15
N TRP A 11 11.04 -5.00 -8.10
CA TRP A 11 11.74 -6.27 -7.91
C TRP A 11 11.41 -7.20 -9.06
N MET A 12 12.41 -7.92 -9.55
CA MET A 12 12.17 -9.06 -10.43
C MET A 12 12.11 -10.32 -9.59
N LEU A 13 10.99 -11.04 -9.68
CA LEU A 13 10.77 -12.27 -8.94
C LEU A 13 10.50 -13.42 -9.91
N PRO A 14 10.85 -14.66 -9.54
CA PRO A 14 10.29 -15.84 -10.19
C PRO A 14 8.76 -15.79 -10.14
N ALA A 15 8.09 -16.16 -11.23
CA ALA A 15 6.63 -16.22 -11.30
C ALA A 15 6.05 -17.14 -10.21
N ALA A 16 6.76 -18.23 -9.87
CA ALA A 16 6.40 -19.12 -8.77
C ALA A 16 6.44 -18.43 -7.39
N GLU A 17 7.45 -17.58 -7.13
CA GLU A 17 7.53 -16.79 -5.88
C GLU A 17 6.33 -15.83 -5.79
N TRP A 18 6.01 -15.15 -6.88
CA TRP A 18 4.86 -14.26 -6.93
C TRP A 18 3.54 -14.99 -6.67
N GLN A 19 3.34 -16.17 -7.25
CA GLN A 19 2.15 -16.98 -6.96
C GLN A 19 2.09 -17.40 -5.49
N ALA A 20 3.22 -17.77 -4.88
CA ALA A 20 3.27 -18.08 -3.45
C ALA A 20 2.91 -16.87 -2.58
N LEU A 21 3.41 -15.68 -2.92
CA LEU A 21 3.05 -14.43 -2.23
C LEU A 21 1.55 -14.11 -2.35
N ARG A 22 0.95 -14.32 -3.53
CA ARG A 22 -0.50 -14.16 -3.72
C ARG A 22 -1.29 -15.15 -2.89
N GLN A 23 -0.84 -16.40 -2.79
CA GLN A 23 -1.49 -17.40 -1.95
C GLN A 23 -1.41 -17.02 -0.47
N ALA A 24 -0.24 -16.59 0.02
CA ALA A 24 -0.08 -16.07 1.38
C ALA A 24 -0.98 -14.85 1.66
N ALA A 25 -1.09 -13.92 0.71
CA ALA A 25 -1.98 -12.77 0.83
C ALA A 25 -3.47 -13.15 0.89
N ARG A 26 -3.86 -14.27 0.25
CA ARG A 26 -5.22 -14.81 0.35
C ARG A 26 -5.51 -15.44 1.71
N GLU A 27 -4.52 -16.09 2.31
CA GLU A 27 -4.63 -16.66 3.66
C GLU A 27 -4.74 -15.56 4.71
N LEU A 28 -3.97 -14.48 4.51
CA LEU A 28 -3.96 -13.28 5.36
C LEU A 28 -4.91 -12.19 4.83
N ASP A 29 -6.02 -12.59 4.20
CA ASP A 29 -6.95 -11.65 3.58
C ASP A 29 -7.70 -10.83 4.64
N LEU A 30 -8.13 -9.62 4.26
CA LEU A 30 -8.95 -8.71 5.07
C LEU A 30 -10.19 -9.39 5.67
N VAL A 31 -10.82 -10.31 4.94
CA VAL A 31 -12.01 -11.05 5.42
C VAL A 31 -11.66 -11.95 6.62
N TYR A 32 -10.41 -12.38 6.72
CA TYR A 32 -9.89 -13.22 7.80
C TYR A 32 -9.03 -12.43 8.80
N ALA A 33 -9.40 -11.17 9.07
CA ALA A 33 -8.71 -10.28 9.99
C ALA A 33 -7.26 -9.90 9.59
N GLY A 34 -6.82 -10.22 8.37
CA GLY A 34 -5.50 -9.84 7.86
C GLY A 34 -5.46 -8.42 7.29
N TYR A 35 -4.43 -8.13 6.49
CA TYR A 35 -4.12 -6.79 5.97
C TYR A 35 -4.03 -6.74 4.44
N TYR A 36 -4.34 -7.85 3.76
CA TYR A 36 -4.14 -8.00 2.34
C TYR A 36 -5.46 -8.25 1.61
N ARG A 37 -5.51 -7.89 0.32
CA ARG A 37 -6.61 -8.26 -0.56
C ARG A 37 -6.08 -8.55 -1.96
N LEU A 38 -6.44 -9.70 -2.50
CA LEU A 38 -6.08 -10.03 -3.88
C LEU A 38 -6.87 -9.20 -4.89
N ARG A 39 -6.15 -8.75 -5.91
CA ARG A 39 -6.67 -8.17 -7.16
C ARG A 39 -6.15 -8.98 -8.35
N PRO A 40 -6.69 -8.80 -9.57
CA PRO A 40 -6.28 -9.60 -10.72
C PRO A 40 -4.77 -9.66 -10.94
N THR A 41 -4.08 -8.51 -10.88
CA THR A 41 -2.63 -8.38 -11.11
C THR A 41 -1.85 -7.87 -9.91
N SER A 42 -2.52 -7.51 -8.82
CA SER A 42 -1.88 -6.91 -7.65
C SER A 42 -2.30 -7.56 -6.33
N ILE A 43 -1.57 -7.22 -5.26
CA ILE A 43 -1.94 -7.47 -3.86
C ILE A 43 -2.12 -6.10 -3.22
N ALA A 44 -3.36 -5.76 -2.89
CA ALA A 44 -3.67 -4.54 -2.16
C ALA A 44 -3.35 -4.72 -0.66
N VAL A 45 -2.80 -3.68 -0.05
CA VAL A 45 -2.33 -3.67 1.32
C VAL A 45 -3.06 -2.57 2.09
N TYR A 46 -3.56 -2.96 3.25
CA TYR A 46 -4.33 -2.11 4.15
C TYR A 46 -3.63 -2.04 5.49
N CYS A 47 -3.71 -0.91 6.18
CA CYS A 47 -3.27 -0.77 7.57
C CYS A 47 -4.47 -0.80 8.52
N GLY A 48 -4.22 -0.92 9.82
CA GLY A 48 -5.22 -0.85 10.88
C GLY A 48 -4.60 -0.35 12.19
N PRO A 49 -5.37 -0.26 13.29
CA PRO A 49 -4.91 0.31 14.56
C PRO A 49 -3.65 -0.31 15.14
N HIS A 50 -3.37 -1.58 14.82
CA HIS A 50 -2.22 -2.33 15.36
C HIS A 50 -1.05 -2.45 14.36
N SER A 51 -1.24 -2.07 13.09
CA SER A 51 -0.21 -2.15 12.06
C SER A 51 -0.45 -1.07 11.03
N HIS A 52 0.35 -0.01 11.08
CA HIS A 52 0.22 1.15 10.20
C HIS A 52 1.58 1.83 9.98
N PRO A 53 1.72 2.65 8.91
CA PRO A 53 2.89 3.49 8.72
C PRO A 53 3.19 4.37 9.95
N GLU A 54 4.45 4.70 10.15
CA GLU A 54 4.84 5.64 11.21
C GLU A 54 4.18 7.01 11.01
N GLY A 55 3.82 7.67 12.11
CA GLY A 55 3.15 8.97 12.07
C GLY A 55 1.77 8.93 11.41
N TRP A 56 1.07 7.79 11.45
CA TRP A 56 -0.32 7.70 11.00
C TRP A 56 -1.26 8.34 12.02
N ASP A 57 -1.97 9.39 11.61
CA ASP A 57 -2.89 10.18 12.43
C ASP A 57 -4.33 10.20 11.87
N LEU A 58 -4.57 9.42 10.81
CA LEU A 58 -5.85 9.36 10.12
C LEU A 58 -6.78 8.31 10.76
N PRO A 59 -8.09 8.57 10.83
CA PRO A 59 -9.03 7.59 11.36
C PRO A 59 -9.07 6.34 10.48
N PHE A 60 -9.19 5.17 11.11
CA PHE A 60 -9.44 3.93 10.39
C PHE A 60 -10.93 3.83 10.00
N THR A 61 -11.23 3.31 8.81
CA THR A 61 -12.60 3.17 8.28
C THR A 61 -12.89 1.72 7.89
N ASP A 62 -13.96 1.46 7.14
CA ASP A 62 -14.50 0.12 6.86
C ASP A 62 -13.46 -1.00 6.68
N GLY A 63 -13.49 -1.93 7.63
CA GLY A 63 -12.82 -3.24 7.66
C GLY A 63 -13.82 -4.27 8.22
N SER A 64 -13.38 -5.34 8.89
CA SER A 64 -14.35 -6.04 9.75
C SER A 64 -14.80 -5.07 10.86
N PRO A 65 -16.05 -5.15 11.36
CA PRO A 65 -16.53 -4.24 12.40
C PRO A 65 -15.60 -4.17 13.63
N ASP A 66 -14.94 -5.28 13.96
CA ASP A 66 -14.01 -5.38 15.08
C ASP A 66 -12.59 -4.87 14.75
N LEU A 67 -12.22 -4.77 13.46
CA LEU A 67 -10.89 -4.38 13.00
C LEU A 67 -11.00 -3.42 11.82
N PRO A 68 -11.15 -2.10 12.07
CA PRO A 68 -11.19 -1.11 11.01
C PRO A 68 -9.84 -1.04 10.27
N ARG A 69 -9.89 -0.69 8.99
CA ARG A 69 -8.75 -0.75 8.05
C ARG A 69 -8.71 0.47 7.13
N GLN A 70 -7.53 0.75 6.55
CA GLN A 70 -7.34 1.80 5.55
C GLN A 70 -6.44 1.34 4.43
N TYR A 71 -6.75 1.71 3.19
CA TYR A 71 -5.92 1.36 2.03
C TYR A 71 -4.67 2.23 1.97
N VAL A 72 -3.49 1.59 1.87
CA VAL A 72 -2.19 2.29 1.84
C VAL A 72 -1.50 2.18 0.49
N GLY A 73 -1.61 1.03 -0.18
CA GLY A 73 -0.93 0.80 -1.45
C GLY A 73 -1.01 -0.65 -1.91
N GLU A 74 -0.27 -1.00 -2.95
CA GLU A 74 -0.30 -2.34 -3.53
C GLU A 74 1.04 -2.76 -4.13
N PHE A 75 1.22 -4.08 -4.23
CA PHE A 75 2.26 -4.68 -5.06
C PHE A 75 1.62 -5.10 -6.38
N GLU A 76 1.97 -4.41 -7.46
CA GLU A 76 1.48 -4.70 -8.81
C GLU A 76 2.49 -5.54 -9.56
N ALA A 77 2.06 -6.64 -10.17
CA ALA A 77 2.92 -7.48 -10.98
C ALA A 77 2.57 -7.40 -12.46
N GLU A 78 3.61 -7.36 -13.27
CA GLU A 78 3.53 -7.47 -14.72
C GLU A 78 4.49 -8.54 -15.24
N PRO A 79 4.26 -9.08 -16.45
CA PRO A 79 5.22 -9.99 -17.09
C PRO A 79 6.63 -9.38 -17.12
N GLY A 80 7.62 -10.16 -16.71
CA GLY A 80 9.04 -9.79 -16.78
C GLY A 80 9.62 -10.03 -18.18
N PRO A 81 10.93 -9.75 -18.37
CA PRO A 81 11.64 -9.96 -19.63
C PRO A 81 11.86 -11.46 -20.00
N GLY A 82 11.18 -12.39 -19.33
CA GLY A 82 11.18 -13.82 -19.63
C GLY A 82 9.95 -14.51 -19.03
N ASP A 83 9.58 -15.67 -19.60
CA ASP A 83 8.31 -16.36 -19.30
C ASP A 83 8.15 -16.80 -17.83
N GLU A 84 9.26 -16.94 -17.10
CA GLU A 84 9.28 -17.38 -15.69
C GLU A 84 9.52 -16.25 -14.69
N GLN A 85 9.51 -14.99 -15.13
CA GLN A 85 9.74 -13.84 -14.27
C GLN A 85 8.57 -12.87 -14.29
N VAL A 86 8.35 -12.21 -13.15
CA VAL A 86 7.44 -11.08 -13.04
C VAL A 86 8.20 -9.87 -12.50
N THR A 87 7.84 -8.70 -13.01
CA THR A 87 8.27 -7.42 -12.46
C THR A 87 7.21 -6.97 -11.46
N VAL A 88 7.58 -6.88 -10.19
CA VAL A 88 6.70 -6.42 -9.11
C VAL A 88 7.07 -4.98 -8.76
N ARG A 89 6.09 -4.08 -8.84
CA ARG A 89 6.20 -2.66 -8.49
C ARG A 89 5.43 -2.37 -7.21
N LEU A 90 6.04 -1.60 -6.31
CA LEU A 90 5.33 -1.02 -5.16
C LEU A 90 4.66 0.29 -5.59
N LEU A 91 3.36 0.36 -5.41
CA LEU A 91 2.56 1.56 -5.62
C LEU A 91 2.02 2.05 -4.27
N VAL A 92 2.34 3.30 -3.90
CA VAL A 92 1.69 3.94 -2.76
C VAL A 92 0.41 4.59 -3.25
N ALA A 93 -0.68 4.33 -2.55
CA ALA A 93 -2.00 4.85 -2.86
C ALA A 93 -2.77 5.09 -1.56
N ASN A 94 -2.20 5.94 -0.70
CA ASN A 94 -2.76 6.28 0.61
C ASN A 94 -4.04 7.14 0.44
N TRP A 95 -5.15 6.45 0.24
CA TRP A 95 -6.41 7.12 -0.10
C TRP A 95 -6.98 7.89 1.08
N ALA A 96 -6.69 7.45 2.31
CA ALA A 96 -7.04 8.17 3.53
C ALA A 96 -6.38 9.56 3.55
N ALA A 97 -5.09 9.67 3.19
CA ALA A 97 -4.39 10.96 3.16
C ALA A 97 -4.99 11.90 2.11
N VAL A 98 -5.33 11.39 0.93
CA VAL A 98 -5.96 12.21 -0.12
C VAL A 98 -7.33 12.71 0.31
N GLN A 99 -8.14 11.86 0.94
CA GLN A 99 -9.45 12.25 1.48
C GLN A 99 -9.32 13.27 2.62
N ALA A 100 -8.31 13.14 3.48
CA ALA A 100 -8.05 14.10 4.55
C ALA A 100 -7.71 15.50 4.01
N VAL A 101 -6.87 15.59 2.97
CA VAL A 101 -6.56 16.86 2.28
C VAL A 101 -7.82 17.46 1.65
N LYS A 102 -8.63 16.62 0.98
CA LYS A 102 -9.91 17.07 0.40
C LYS A 102 -10.88 17.59 1.48
N ALA A 103 -11.04 16.88 2.58
CA ALA A 103 -11.91 17.29 3.68
C ALA A 103 -11.45 18.62 4.30
N ALA A 104 -10.13 18.81 4.45
CA ALA A 104 -9.55 20.07 4.92
C ALA A 104 -9.86 21.24 3.96
N TYR A 105 -9.82 21.00 2.64
CA TYR A 105 -10.24 21.98 1.63
C TYR A 105 -11.72 22.34 1.75
N ASP A 106 -12.59 21.34 1.83
CA ASP A 106 -14.05 21.54 1.95
C ASP A 106 -14.43 22.29 3.24
N GLN A 107 -13.66 22.10 4.32
CA GLN A 107 -13.80 22.83 5.58
C GLN A 107 -13.22 24.26 5.55
N GLY A 108 -12.67 24.70 4.41
CA GLY A 108 -12.15 26.05 4.23
C GLY A 108 -10.74 26.28 4.79
N ARG A 109 -9.99 25.24 5.19
CA ARG A 109 -8.60 25.40 5.68
C ARG A 109 -7.66 25.97 4.61
N TYR A 110 -8.02 25.87 3.34
CA TYR A 110 -7.27 26.39 2.20
C TYR A 110 -7.91 27.64 1.56
N ARG A 111 -8.80 28.36 2.27
CA ARG A 111 -9.43 29.58 1.71
C ARG A 111 -8.37 30.58 1.24
N GLY A 112 -8.40 30.92 -0.05
CA GLY A 112 -7.41 31.81 -0.69
C GLY A 112 -6.05 31.17 -0.98
N ARG A 113 -5.86 29.89 -0.68
CA ARG A 113 -4.59 29.14 -0.79
C ARG A 113 -4.72 27.88 -1.65
N PHE A 114 -5.34 28.01 -2.82
CA PHE A 114 -5.61 26.88 -3.73
C PHE A 114 -4.34 26.13 -4.17
N GLN A 115 -3.22 26.85 -4.37
CA GLN A 115 -1.94 26.23 -4.74
C GLN A 115 -1.38 25.33 -3.62
N GLU A 116 -1.60 25.67 -2.35
CA GLU A 116 -1.22 24.81 -1.23
C GLU A 116 -2.05 23.54 -1.20
N PHE A 117 -3.35 23.64 -1.50
CA PHE A 117 -4.22 22.47 -1.61
C PHE A 117 -3.75 21.50 -2.70
N VAL A 118 -3.44 22.00 -3.89
CA VAL A 118 -2.94 21.17 -5.00
C VAL A 118 -1.63 20.49 -4.60
N ARG A 119 -0.69 21.24 -4.02
CA ARG A 119 0.58 20.68 -3.54
C ARG A 119 0.38 19.59 -2.51
N ASP A 120 -0.45 19.82 -1.51
CA ASP A 120 -0.67 18.85 -0.43
C ASP A 120 -1.42 17.61 -0.94
N GLN A 121 -2.31 17.77 -1.94
CA GLN A 121 -2.95 16.65 -2.64
C GLN A 121 -1.93 15.85 -3.46
N GLU A 122 -1.01 16.49 -4.16
CA GLU A 122 0.07 15.82 -4.88
C GLU A 122 1.00 15.06 -3.93
N ILE A 123 1.32 15.63 -2.77
CA ILE A 123 2.10 14.95 -1.73
C ILE A 123 1.36 13.72 -1.23
N ALA A 124 0.06 13.84 -0.92
CA ALA A 124 -0.76 12.71 -0.48
C ALA A 124 -0.84 11.60 -1.55
N LEU A 125 -0.96 11.96 -2.83
CA LEU A 125 -0.95 11.01 -3.96
C LEU A 125 0.39 10.30 -4.14
N ARG A 126 1.51 10.99 -3.90
CA ARG A 126 2.86 10.38 -4.01
C ARG A 126 3.17 9.42 -2.86
N GLY A 127 2.44 9.55 -1.75
CA GLY A 127 2.69 8.85 -0.50
C GLY A 127 3.90 9.41 0.24
N ARG A 128 3.92 9.21 1.56
CA ARG A 128 5.05 9.60 2.40
C ARG A 128 6.16 8.54 2.37
N PRO A 129 7.42 8.89 2.70
CA PRO A 129 8.50 7.92 2.83
C PRO A 129 8.16 6.76 3.78
N GLU A 130 7.47 7.05 4.87
CA GLU A 130 7.06 6.08 5.90
C GLU A 130 6.05 5.06 5.35
N ASP A 131 5.15 5.49 4.45
CA ASP A 131 4.19 4.61 3.79
C ASP A 131 4.93 3.57 2.92
N ARG A 132 6.01 3.98 2.24
CA ARG A 132 6.86 3.09 1.43
C ARG A 132 7.64 2.11 2.29
N VAL A 133 8.27 2.59 3.36
CA VAL A 133 9.01 1.75 4.31
C VAL A 133 8.07 0.68 4.88
N TRP A 134 6.88 1.07 5.32
CA TRP A 134 5.90 0.16 5.86
C TRP A 134 5.39 -0.84 4.81
N LEU A 135 5.12 -0.42 3.57
CA LEU A 135 4.74 -1.33 2.49
C LEU A 135 5.85 -2.36 2.17
N ARG A 136 7.12 -1.97 2.13
CA ARG A 136 8.23 -2.92 1.95
C ARG A 136 8.29 -3.95 3.08
N GLU A 137 8.01 -3.51 4.31
CA GLU A 137 7.91 -4.39 5.47
C GLU A 137 6.74 -5.38 5.34
N GLN A 138 5.59 -4.96 4.79
CA GLN A 138 4.48 -5.89 4.50
C GLN A 138 4.84 -6.95 3.44
N LEU A 139 5.63 -6.59 2.42
CA LEU A 139 6.14 -7.56 1.45
C LEU A 139 7.11 -8.56 2.12
N ARG A 140 7.98 -8.07 3.01
CA ARG A 140 8.89 -8.91 3.79
C ARG A 140 8.12 -9.90 4.65
N ARG A 141 7.05 -9.46 5.32
CA ARG A 141 6.16 -10.34 6.12
C ARG A 141 5.51 -11.43 5.27
N LEU A 142 4.97 -11.08 4.09
CA LEU A 142 4.43 -12.08 3.17
C LEU A 142 5.49 -13.13 2.78
N ARG A 143 6.72 -12.71 2.49
CA ARG A 143 7.83 -13.64 2.18
C ARG A 143 8.16 -14.56 3.36
N GLN A 144 8.20 -14.02 4.57
CA GLN A 144 8.46 -14.81 5.77
C GLN A 144 7.37 -15.87 6.00
N HIS A 145 6.10 -15.49 5.80
CA HIS A 145 4.96 -16.42 5.84
C HIS A 145 5.11 -17.55 4.82
N VAL A 146 5.45 -17.22 3.56
CA VAL A 146 5.72 -18.21 2.51
C VAL A 146 6.85 -19.17 2.89
N GLN A 147 7.88 -18.68 3.59
CA GLN A 147 9.03 -19.49 4.03
C GLN A 147 8.74 -20.32 5.29
N GLY A 148 7.53 -20.25 5.85
CA GLY A 148 7.18 -20.95 7.09
C GLY A 148 7.87 -20.39 8.33
N ALA A 149 8.46 -19.19 8.25
CA ALA A 149 8.95 -18.49 9.42
C ALA A 149 7.72 -17.96 10.19
N LEU A 150 7.56 -18.40 11.44
CA LEU A 150 6.54 -17.88 12.35
C LEU A 150 6.62 -16.34 12.34
N LEU A 151 5.52 -15.70 11.91
CA LEU A 151 5.30 -14.27 12.12
C LEU A 151 5.07 -14.09 13.62
N ILE A 152 6.13 -13.83 14.36
CA ILE A 152 6.03 -13.41 15.77
C ILE A 152 5.77 -11.91 15.73
N ASP A 153 4.56 -11.52 16.15
CA ASP A 153 4.14 -10.13 16.37
C ASP A 153 4.93 -9.44 17.49
#